data_AF-A0A0M3V8B6-F1
#
_entry.id   AF-A0A0M3V8B6-F1
#
_cell.length_a   1.000
_cell.length_b   1.000
_cell.length_c   1.000
_cell.angle_alpha   90.00
_cell.angle_beta   90.00
_cell.angle_gamma   90.00
#
_symmetry.space_group_name_H-M   'P 1'
#
loop_
_entity.id
_entity.type
_entity.pdbx_description
1 polymer ?
#
loop_
_entity_poly.entity_id
_entity_poly.type
_entity_poly.pdbx_seq_one_letter_code
_entity_poly.pdbx_strand_id
1 'polypeptide(L)'
;MKQILMLLFVVLGGMALALEAAFLGPLGEEIGRLSASLSIFLIGVLVFSVAMIGLKLAGKRNYLAILPKQPRWLLTGGLVGFIYTIVLTIATPLVGVGTTMVGILCGQITASLAIDHFGILGSERRAIDIYRVFALVLIMIALWLIY
;
A
#
# COMPACT_ATOMS: atom_id res chain seq x y z
N MET A 1 16.23 -8.67 -17.80
CA MET A 1 15.51 -7.48 -18.33
C MET A 1 14.11 -7.30 -17.73
N LYS A 2 13.20 -8.28 -17.80
CA LYS A 2 11.83 -8.15 -17.23
C LYS A 2 11.81 -7.84 -15.71
N GLN A 3 12.71 -8.44 -14.93
CA GLN A 3 12.81 -8.20 -13.48
C GLN A 3 13.24 -6.77 -13.14
N ILE A 4 14.25 -6.23 -13.83
CA ILE A 4 14.71 -4.85 -13.63
C ILE A 4 13.60 -3.85 -13.95
N LEU A 5 12.85 -4.08 -15.03
CA LEU A 5 11.69 -3.25 -15.38
C LEU A 5 10.61 -3.32 -14.29
N MET A 6 10.33 -4.49 -13.73
CA MET A 6 9.38 -4.63 -12.61
C MET A 6 9.87 -3.90 -11.36
N LEU A 7 11.17 -3.97 -11.04
CA LEU A 7 11.74 -3.22 -9.92
C LEU A 7 11.55 -1.71 -10.09
N LEU A 8 11.72 -1.19 -11.32
CA LEU A 8 11.45 0.22 -11.61
C LEU A 8 9.98 0.57 -11.37
N PHE A 9 9.04 -0.27 -11.81
CA PHE A 9 7.61 -0.06 -11.53
C PHE A 9 7.29 -0.10 -10.03
N VAL A 10 7.94 -0.96 -9.27
CA VAL A 10 7.77 -1.01 -7.80
C VAL A 10 8.26 0.30 -7.16
N VAL A 11 9.41 0.82 -7.60
CA VAL A 11 9.93 2.12 -7.14
C VAL A 11 8.95 3.25 -7.48
N LEU A 12 8.42 3.28 -8.70
CA LEU A 12 7.39 4.25 -9.10
C LEU A 12 6.12 4.12 -8.27
N GLY A 13 5.72 2.88 -7.93
CA GLY A 13 4.63 2.63 -7.00
C GLY A 13 4.88 3.22 -5.61
N GLY A 14 6.10 3.07 -5.08
CA GLY A 14 6.50 3.71 -3.83
C GLY A 14 6.48 5.24 -3.89
N MET A 15 6.93 5.83 -5.00
CA MET A 15 6.82 7.27 -5.23
C MET A 15 5.36 7.74 -5.27
N ALA A 16 4.47 6.95 -5.86
CA ALA A 16 3.04 7.25 -5.89
C ALA A 16 2.42 7.27 -4.47
N LEU A 17 2.87 6.39 -3.56
CA LEU A 17 2.43 6.43 -2.15
C LEU A 17 2.88 7.71 -1.44
N ALA A 18 4.10 8.20 -1.73
CA ALA A 18 4.56 9.49 -1.19
C ALA A 18 3.71 10.66 -1.71
N LEU A 19 3.30 10.62 -2.98
CA LEU A 19 2.36 11.61 -3.55
C LEU A 19 0.98 11.52 -2.90
N GLU A 20 0.46 10.31 -2.66
CA GLU A 20 -0.81 10.11 -1.95
C GLU A 20 -0.78 10.82 -0.58
N ALA A 21 0.31 10.67 0.18
CA ALA A 21 0.46 11.35 1.46
C ALA A 21 0.49 12.88 1.31
N ALA A 22 1.23 13.38 0.32
CA ALA A 22 1.33 14.81 0.04
C ALA A 22 -0.02 15.44 -0.33
N PHE A 23 -0.90 14.69 -1.02
CA PHE A 23 -2.26 15.16 -1.32
C PHE A 23 -3.19 15.03 -0.12
N LEU A 24 -3.11 13.91 0.59
CA LEU A 24 -4.08 13.54 1.61
C LEU A 24 -3.91 14.33 2.90
N GLY A 25 -2.69 14.72 3.27
CA GLY A 25 -2.44 15.55 4.46
C GLY A 25 -3.22 16.87 4.41
N PRO A 26 -2.91 17.79 3.47
CA PRO A 26 -3.62 19.07 3.34
C PRO A 26 -5.11 18.91 3.05
N LEU A 27 -5.49 17.99 2.15
CA LEU A 27 -6.91 17.74 1.85
C LEU A 27 -7.69 17.28 3.09
N GLY A 28 -7.05 16.49 3.96
CA GLY A 28 -7.62 16.06 5.23
C GLY A 28 -7.83 17.18 6.24
N GLU A 29 -7.01 18.24 6.19
CA GLU A 29 -7.18 19.44 7.01
C GLU A 29 -8.30 20.35 6.50
N GLU A 30 -8.47 20.45 5.17
CA GLU A 30 -9.48 21.33 4.56
C GLU A 30 -10.91 20.78 4.63
N ILE A 31 -11.12 19.52 4.24
CA ILE A 31 -12.47 18.93 4.09
C ILE A 31 -12.77 17.83 5.12
N GLY A 32 -11.85 17.61 6.05
CA GLY A 32 -11.93 16.57 7.06
C GLY A 32 -11.36 15.23 6.60
N ARG A 33 -10.75 14.51 7.55
CA ARG A 33 -9.90 13.34 7.28
C ARG A 33 -10.63 12.18 6.58
N LEU A 34 -11.86 11.90 7.02
CA LEU A 34 -12.69 10.86 6.43
C LEU A 34 -13.19 11.26 5.02
N SER A 35 -13.57 12.52 4.82
CA SER A 35 -14.00 13.04 3.52
C SER A 35 -12.88 13.00 2.49
N ALA A 36 -11.66 13.39 2.88
CA ALA A 36 -10.47 13.34 2.04
C ALA A 36 -10.14 11.90 1.63
N SER A 37 -10.09 10.99 2.61
CA SER A 37 -9.84 9.56 2.38
C SER A 37 -10.88 8.96 1.43
N LEU A 38 -12.17 9.18 1.71
CA LEU A 38 -13.26 8.68 0.88
C LEU A 38 -13.18 9.20 -0.56
N SER A 39 -12.86 10.49 -0.75
CA SER A 39 -12.76 11.11 -2.08
C SER A 39 -11.66 10.48 -2.93
N ILE A 40 -10.47 10.25 -2.35
CA ILE A 40 -9.36 9.59 -3.06
C ILE A 40 -9.73 8.14 -3.42
N PHE A 41 -10.34 7.40 -2.49
CA PHE A 41 -10.83 6.04 -2.77
C PHE A 41 -11.87 6.03 -3.89
N LEU A 42 -12.82 6.97 -3.91
CA LEU A 42 -13.84 7.06 -4.96
C LEU A 42 -13.23 7.35 -6.33
N ILE A 43 -12.23 8.24 -6.40
CA ILE A 43 -11.49 8.49 -7.65
C ILE A 43 -10.79 7.21 -8.11
N GLY A 44 -10.13 6.49 -7.20
CA GLY A 44 -9.52 5.19 -7.50
C GLY A 44 -10.52 4.18 -8.06
N VAL A 45 -11.69 4.03 -7.41
CA VAL A 45 -12.79 3.17 -7.86
C VAL A 45 -13.26 3.56 -9.26
N LEU A 46 -13.41 4.85 -9.54
CA LEU A 46 -13.84 5.36 -10.85
C LEU A 46 -12.80 5.01 -11.93
N VAL A 47 -11.52 5.29 -11.68
CA VAL A 47 -10.43 4.99 -12.63
C VAL A 47 -10.34 3.49 -12.90
N PHE A 48 -10.40 2.65 -11.86
CA PHE A 48 -10.40 1.19 -12.04
C PHE A 48 -11.63 0.71 -12.80
N SER A 49 -12.80 1.29 -12.55
CA SER A 49 -14.04 0.93 -13.26
C SER A 49 -13.95 1.22 -14.75
N VAL A 50 -13.45 2.41 -15.12
CA VAL A 50 -13.22 2.78 -16.53
C VAL A 50 -12.21 1.85 -17.19
N ALA A 51 -11.09 1.57 -16.51
CA ALA A 51 -10.09 0.63 -17.00
C ALA A 51 -10.68 -0.78 -17.24
N MET A 52 -11.52 -1.27 -16.32
CA MET A 52 -12.19 -2.57 -16.47
C MET A 52 -13.15 -2.61 -17.66
N ILE A 53 -13.92 -1.53 -17.89
CA ILE A 53 -14.78 -1.41 -19.07
C ILE A 53 -13.93 -1.45 -20.35
N GLY A 54 -12.81 -0.72 -20.40
CA GLY A 54 -11.88 -0.74 -21.52
C GLY A 54 -11.31 -2.13 -21.82
N LEU A 55 -10.90 -2.87 -20.77
CA LEU A 55 -10.41 -4.25 -20.93
C LEU A 55 -11.51 -5.20 -21.45
N LYS A 56 -12.75 -5.03 -20.98
CA LYS A 56 -13.90 -5.80 -21.46
C LYS A 56 -14.19 -5.52 -22.94
N LEU A 57 -14.15 -4.26 -23.37
CA LEU A 57 -14.33 -3.86 -24.77
C LEU A 57 -13.21 -4.41 -25.67
N ALA A 58 -11.99 -4.53 -25.15
CA ALA A 58 -10.86 -5.15 -25.84
C ALA A 58 -10.92 -6.71 -25.87
N GLY A 59 -12.04 -7.32 -25.47
CA GLY A 59 -12.23 -8.78 -25.50
C GLY A 59 -11.44 -9.55 -24.43
N LYS A 60 -10.85 -8.86 -23.43
CA LYS A 60 -10.13 -9.55 -22.35
C LYS A 60 -11.10 -10.17 -21.36
N ARG A 61 -10.67 -11.27 -20.74
CA ARG A 61 -11.46 -12.05 -19.78
C ARG A 61 -11.90 -11.18 -18.59
N ASN A 62 -13.19 -11.21 -18.28
CA ASN A 62 -13.74 -10.53 -17.10
C ASN A 62 -13.52 -11.40 -15.85
N TYR A 63 -12.51 -11.07 -15.05
CA TYR A 63 -12.19 -11.79 -13.82
C TYR A 63 -13.12 -11.45 -12.65
N LEU A 64 -13.89 -10.35 -12.71
CA LEU A 64 -14.86 -10.01 -11.66
C LEU A 64 -15.97 -11.06 -11.52
N ALA A 65 -16.29 -11.78 -12.61
CA ALA A 65 -17.26 -12.87 -12.58
C ALA A 65 -16.86 -14.05 -11.66
N ILE A 66 -15.57 -14.15 -11.32
CA ILE A 66 -15.03 -15.23 -10.47
C ILE A 66 -14.95 -14.79 -9.00
N LEU A 67 -15.05 -13.49 -8.72
CA LEU A 67 -14.97 -12.93 -7.37
C LEU A 67 -15.93 -13.60 -6.37
N PRO A 68 -17.20 -13.92 -6.70
CA PRO A 68 -18.11 -14.59 -5.76
C PRO A 68 -17.66 -15.98 -5.34
N LYS A 69 -16.74 -16.61 -6.08
CA LYS A 69 -16.19 -17.94 -5.77
C LYS A 69 -14.95 -17.89 -4.87
N GLN A 70 -14.42 -16.70 -4.59
CA GLN A 70 -13.22 -16.53 -3.77
C GLN A 70 -13.58 -16.45 -2.27
N PRO A 71 -12.65 -16.84 -1.37
CA PRO A 71 -12.83 -16.66 0.06
C PRO A 71 -13.10 -15.18 0.41
N ARG A 72 -14.21 -14.91 1.09
CA ARG A 72 -14.65 -13.53 1.41
C ARG A 72 -13.66 -12.75 2.27
N TRP A 73 -12.86 -13.44 3.09
CA TRP A 73 -11.83 -12.80 3.90
C TRP A 73 -10.74 -12.13 3.07
N LEU A 74 -10.51 -12.54 1.80
CA LEU A 74 -9.56 -11.84 0.92
C LEU A 74 -10.01 -10.40 0.62
N LEU A 75 -11.30 -10.11 0.70
CA LEU A 75 -11.85 -8.77 0.51
C LEU A 75 -11.53 -7.83 1.68
N THR A 76 -11.10 -8.36 2.84
CA THR A 76 -10.68 -7.51 3.97
C THR A 76 -9.39 -6.75 3.66
N GLY A 77 -8.66 -7.07 2.59
CA GLY A 77 -7.56 -6.25 2.10
C GLY A 77 -7.96 -4.79 1.84
N GLY A 78 -9.22 -4.55 1.42
CA GLY A 78 -9.74 -3.19 1.27
C GLY A 78 -9.86 -2.43 2.60
N LEU A 79 -10.18 -3.12 3.69
CA LEU A 79 -10.24 -2.53 5.03
C LEU A 79 -8.85 -2.13 5.52
N VAL A 80 -7.83 -2.93 5.22
CA VAL A 80 -6.43 -2.60 5.56
C VAL A 80 -5.98 -1.33 4.81
N GLY A 81 -6.34 -1.21 3.53
CA GLY A 81 -6.08 0.00 2.75
C GLY A 81 -6.78 1.24 3.34
N PHE A 82 -8.03 1.11 3.77
CA PHE A 82 -8.75 2.20 4.43
C PHE A 82 -8.04 2.69 5.71
N ILE A 83 -7.60 1.75 6.57
CA ILE A 83 -6.85 2.07 7.79
C ILE A 83 -5.54 2.79 7.44
N TYR A 84 -4.82 2.30 6.42
CA TYR A 84 -3.59 2.92 5.93
C TYR A 84 -3.80 4.39 5.53
N THR A 85 -4.82 4.68 4.73
CA THR A 85 -5.12 6.06 4.28
C THR A 85 -5.51 6.95 5.46
N ILE A 86 -6.24 6.46 6.47
CA ILE A 86 -6.51 7.25 7.68
C ILE A 86 -5.21 7.60 8.40
N VAL A 87 -4.32 6.61 8.62
CA VAL A 87 -3.02 6.84 9.26
C VAL A 87 -2.23 7.88 8.47
N LEU A 88 -2.25 7.79 7.15
CA LEU A 88 -1.56 8.72 6.27
C LEU A 88 -2.11 10.15 6.40
N THR A 89 -3.43 10.31 6.42
CA THR A 89 -4.10 11.61 6.61
C THR A 89 -3.73 12.26 7.95
N ILE A 90 -3.57 11.45 8.99
CA ILE A 90 -3.28 11.93 10.35
C ILE A 90 -1.79 12.21 10.53
N ALA A 91 -0.93 11.26 10.14
CA ALA A 91 0.50 11.31 10.43
C ALA A 91 1.24 12.32 9.54
N THR A 92 0.88 12.40 8.25
CA THR A 92 1.59 13.24 7.28
C THR A 92 1.70 14.71 7.69
N PRO A 93 0.62 15.41 8.10
CA PRO A 93 0.74 16.80 8.54
C PRO A 93 1.47 16.96 9.88
N LEU A 94 1.51 15.92 10.73
CA LEU A 94 2.12 15.99 12.06
C LEU A 94 3.64 15.78 12.04
N VAL A 95 4.14 14.85 11.23
CA VAL A 95 5.57 14.47 11.22
C VAL A 95 6.24 14.63 9.85
N GLY A 96 5.50 15.08 8.84
CA GLY A 96 5.97 15.23 7.47
C GLY A 96 5.87 13.94 6.63
N VAL A 97 5.89 14.10 5.30
CA VAL A 97 5.76 13.01 4.32
C VAL A 97 6.91 12.00 4.45
N GLY A 98 8.16 12.49 4.59
CA GLY A 98 9.35 11.63 4.66
C GLY A 98 9.31 10.68 5.85
N THR A 99 9.12 11.22 7.06
CA THR A 99 9.00 10.45 8.31
C THR A 99 7.85 9.46 8.23
N THR A 100 6.70 9.88 7.70
CA THR A 100 5.51 9.02 7.56
C THR A 100 5.80 7.82 6.66
N MET A 101 6.44 8.03 5.50
CA MET A 101 6.77 6.96 4.56
C MET A 101 7.78 5.97 5.11
N VAL A 102 8.82 6.44 5.79
CA VAL A 102 9.83 5.55 6.38
C VAL A 102 9.23 4.75 7.54
N GLY A 103 8.38 5.36 8.36
CA GLY A 103 7.65 4.65 9.42
C GLY A 103 6.72 3.57 8.88
N ILE A 104 5.98 3.88 7.80
CA ILE A 104 5.15 2.90 7.07
C ILE A 104 6.00 1.76 6.53
N LEU A 105 7.13 2.07 5.89
CA LEU A 105 8.02 1.06 5.32
C LEU A 105 8.55 0.12 6.40
N CYS A 106 8.91 0.64 7.58
CA CYS A 106 9.30 -0.17 8.74
C CYS A 106 8.19 -1.17 9.13
N GLY A 107 6.95 -0.69 9.25
CA GLY A 107 5.79 -1.54 9.53
C GLY A 107 5.56 -2.60 8.44
N GLN A 108 5.68 -2.23 7.16
CA GLN A 108 5.51 -3.14 6.02
C GLN A 108 6.54 -4.27 6.03
N ILE A 109 7.82 -3.97 6.28
CA ILE A 109 8.87 -4.99 6.35
C ILE A 109 8.68 -5.90 7.56
N THR A 110 8.32 -5.34 8.71
CA THR A 110 8.02 -6.12 9.93
C THR A 110 6.85 -7.07 9.70
N ALA A 111 5.75 -6.59 9.11
CA ALA A 111 4.60 -7.41 8.78
C ALA A 111 4.94 -8.49 7.74
N SER A 112 5.72 -8.14 6.69
CA SER A 112 6.17 -9.10 5.68
C SER A 112 7.00 -10.23 6.30
N LEU A 113 7.88 -9.92 7.25
CA LEU A 113 8.65 -10.92 7.99
C LEU A 113 7.75 -11.86 8.81
N ALA A 114 6.76 -11.30 9.51
CA ALA A 114 5.81 -12.11 10.28
C ALA A 114 4.98 -13.02 9.34
N ILE A 115 4.47 -12.49 8.23
CA ILE A 115 3.68 -13.26 7.26
C ILE A 115 4.50 -14.42 6.69
N ASP A 116 5.74 -14.17 6.26
CA ASP A 116 6.61 -15.18 5.66
C ASP A 116 7.08 -16.22 6.69
N HIS A 117 7.36 -15.79 7.93
CA HIS A 117 7.81 -16.70 8.99
C HIS A 117 6.71 -17.67 9.44
N PHE A 118 5.50 -17.15 9.66
CA PHE A 118 4.38 -17.97 10.12
C PHE A 118 3.67 -18.71 8.97
N GLY A 119 3.94 -18.33 7.70
CA GLY A 119 3.25 -18.86 6.52
C GLY A 119 1.80 -18.41 6.44
N ILE A 120 1.52 -17.20 6.93
CA ILE A 120 0.17 -16.62 6.96
C ILE A 120 -0.29 -16.41 5.51
N LEU A 121 -1.57 -16.61 5.24
CA LEU A 121 -2.20 -16.48 3.91
C LEU A 121 -1.74 -17.51 2.87
N GLY A 122 -1.16 -18.64 3.30
CA GLY A 122 -0.63 -19.64 2.38
C GLY A 122 0.70 -19.22 1.73
N SER A 123 1.38 -18.22 2.30
CA SER A 123 2.76 -17.88 1.92
C SER A 123 3.68 -19.07 2.17
N GLU A 124 4.68 -19.27 1.29
CA GLU A 124 5.75 -20.24 1.53
C GLU A 124 6.44 -19.86 2.84
N ARG A 125 6.44 -20.77 3.82
CA ARG A 125 7.17 -20.56 5.07
C ARG A 125 8.65 -20.39 4.75
N ARG A 126 9.15 -19.18 4.98
CA ARG A 126 10.56 -18.83 4.80
C ARG A 126 11.15 -18.55 6.17
N ALA A 127 12.30 -19.15 6.43
CA ALA A 127 13.07 -18.82 7.62
C ALA A 127 13.39 -17.32 7.60
N ILE A 128 13.38 -16.69 8.78
CA ILE A 128 13.79 -15.28 8.89
C ILE A 128 15.27 -15.22 8.52
N ASP A 129 15.54 -14.57 7.40
CA ASP A 129 16.89 -14.32 6.94
C ASP A 129 17.49 -13.15 7.74
N ILE A 130 18.73 -13.33 8.21
CA ILE A 130 19.48 -12.32 8.95
C ILE A 130 19.62 -11.02 8.15
N TYR A 131 19.67 -11.09 6.81
CA TYR A 131 19.72 -9.91 5.95
C TYR A 131 18.45 -9.06 6.04
N ARG A 132 17.28 -9.66 6.24
CA ARG A 132 16.02 -8.92 6.37
C ARG A 132 15.89 -8.26 7.75
N VAL A 133 16.43 -8.91 8.79
CA VAL A 133 16.55 -8.29 10.12
C VAL A 133 17.48 -7.09 10.05
N PHE A 134 18.62 -7.23 9.37
CA PHE A 134 19.55 -6.11 9.17
C PHE A 134 18.91 -4.96 8.37
N ALA A 135 18.14 -5.28 7.33
CA ALA A 135 17.38 -4.27 6.58
C ALA A 135 16.39 -3.51 7.48
N LEU A 136 15.69 -4.21 8.38
CA LEU A 136 14.78 -3.56 9.34
C LEU A 136 15.54 -2.61 10.29
N VAL A 137 16.70 -3.03 10.79
CA VAL A 137 17.57 -2.18 11.63
C VAL A 137 18.00 -0.93 10.87
N LEU A 138 18.42 -1.06 9.61
CA LEU A 138 18.80 0.09 8.77
C LEU A 138 17.63 1.05 8.53
N ILE A 139 16.42 0.53 8.31
CA ILE A 139 15.21 1.36 8.16
C ILE A 139 14.91 2.11 9.47
N MET A 140 15.07 1.46 10.63
CA MET A 140 14.90 2.12 11.92
C MET A 140 15.94 3.23 12.15
N ILE A 141 17.20 3.01 11.75
CA ILE A 141 18.24 4.04 11.79
C ILE A 141 17.86 5.19 10.84
N ALA A 142 17.40 4.89 9.63
CA ALA A 142 16.96 5.90 8.68
C ALA A 142 15.77 6.73 9.22
N LEU A 143 14.82 6.07 9.90
CA LEU A 143 13.69 6.75 10.55
C LEU A 143 14.17 7.70 11.65
N TRP A 144 15.12 7.27 12.48
CA TRP A 144 15.70 8.09 13.53
C TRP A 144 16.49 9.30 12.98
N LEU A 145 17.14 9.14 11.83
CA LEU A 145 17.90 10.24 11.18
C LEU A 145 17.02 11.25 10.44
N ILE A 146 15.84 10.83 9.97
CA ILE A 146 14.90 11.68 9.21
C ILE A 146 13.97 12.49 10.13
N TYR A 147 13.74 12.01 11.36
CA TYR A 147 12.96 12.69 12.38
C TYR A 147 13.76 13.81 13.05
#